data_AF-A0A3L7S047-F1
#
_entry.id   AF-A0A3L7S047-F1
#
_cell.length_a   1.000
_cell.length_b   1.000
_cell.length_c   1.000
_cell.angle_alpha   90.00
_cell.angle_beta   90.00
_cell.angle_gamma   90.00
#
_symmetry.space_group_name_H-M   'P 1'
#
loop_
_entity.id
_entity.type
_entity.pdbx_description
1 polymer ?
#
loop_
_entity_poly.entity_id
_entity_poly.type
_entity_poly.pdbx_seq_one_letter_code
_entity_poly.pdbx_strand_id
1 'polypeptide(L)'
;MPSGKDVNNLGRRGAGGTTKKNAFCSFCRKSYRDVGPLVEGPGDVYICGECIELCQSILDQEKKRRGTSKQLFTSIPSPREIVGHLDEYVIGQEHAKRVLAVAVHSHYKRLTLGSESSDVEVEKSNILLLGPTGCGKTLLAKTLARVLNVPFAIGDA
;
A
#
# COMPACT_ATOMS: atom_id res chain seq x y z
N MET A 1 55.88 40.01 -5.22
CA MET A 1 55.89 38.98 -6.28
C MET A 1 56.83 37.87 -5.84
N PRO A 2 56.55 36.58 -6.08
CA PRO A 2 55.29 35.93 -6.49
C PRO A 2 54.90 34.72 -5.58
N SER A 3 53.61 34.39 -5.52
CA SER A 3 53.00 33.11 -5.99
C SER A 3 53.15 31.93 -5.03
N GLY A 4 52.13 31.11 -4.77
CA GLY A 4 50.87 30.87 -5.46
C GLY A 4 50.38 29.48 -4.98
N LYS A 5 49.07 29.28 -5.00
CA LYS A 5 48.37 28.05 -4.65
C LYS A 5 48.94 26.85 -5.44
N ASP A 6 48.77 25.62 -4.94
CA ASP A 6 47.81 24.70 -5.55
C ASP A 6 47.80 23.30 -4.90
N VAL A 7 46.58 22.91 -4.56
CA VAL A 7 46.12 21.56 -4.34
C VAL A 7 46.30 20.78 -5.63
N ASN A 8 47.02 19.65 -5.62
CA ASN A 8 46.63 18.54 -6.49
C ASN A 8 47.22 17.19 -6.08
N ASN A 9 46.30 16.33 -5.62
CA ASN A 9 46.47 14.89 -5.53
C ASN A 9 46.31 14.32 -6.94
N LEU A 10 47.41 14.18 -7.69
CA LEU A 10 47.39 13.44 -8.96
C LEU A 10 47.76 11.98 -8.70
N GLY A 11 46.73 11.20 -8.39
CA GLY A 11 46.74 9.76 -8.53
C GLY A 11 47.21 9.38 -9.95
N ARG A 12 48.22 8.52 -9.98
CA ARG A 12 48.74 7.88 -11.19
C ARG A 12 47.59 7.32 -12.03
N ARG A 13 47.35 7.93 -13.19
CA ARG A 13 46.53 7.36 -14.26
C ARG A 13 47.23 6.13 -14.82
N GLY A 14 46.84 4.96 -14.34
CA GLY A 14 47.04 3.70 -15.03
C GLY A 14 46.13 3.67 -16.25
N ALA A 15 46.73 3.80 -17.43
CA ALA A 15 46.12 3.41 -18.69
C ALA A 15 45.89 1.90 -18.68
N GLY A 16 44.62 1.48 -18.67
CA GLY A 16 44.19 0.08 -18.70
C GLY A 16 43.03 -0.09 -19.68
N GLY A 17 43.27 0.22 -20.95
CA GLY A 17 42.36 -0.16 -22.03
C GLY A 17 42.66 -1.59 -22.46
N THR A 18 41.81 -2.54 -22.04
CA THR A 18 41.54 -3.91 -22.56
C THR A 18 40.80 -4.64 -21.43
N THR A 19 39.48 -4.91 -21.39
CA THR A 19 38.63 -5.69 -22.32
C THR A 19 37.14 -5.56 -21.91
N LYS A 20 36.45 -4.41 -22.11
CA LYS A 20 34.97 -4.37 -22.00
C LYS A 20 34.30 -4.96 -23.26
N LYS A 21 34.71 -6.15 -23.68
CA LYS A 21 34.09 -6.88 -24.79
C LYS A 21 33.37 -8.07 -24.18
N ASN A 22 32.05 -8.02 -24.22
CA ASN A 22 31.09 -9.08 -23.87
C ASN A 22 30.51 -9.00 -22.45
N ALA A 23 29.99 -7.83 -22.04
CA ALA A 23 29.01 -7.80 -20.96
C ALA A 23 27.68 -8.39 -21.47
N PHE A 24 27.14 -9.34 -20.73
CA PHE A 24 25.88 -10.02 -21.04
C PHE A 24 24.88 -9.77 -19.92
N CYS A 25 23.60 -9.65 -20.27
CA CYS A 25 22.54 -9.58 -19.27
C CYS A 25 22.50 -10.90 -18.46
N SER A 26 22.56 -10.82 -17.13
CA SER A 26 22.53 -11.98 -16.25
C SER A 26 21.18 -12.73 -16.27
N PHE A 27 20.11 -12.09 -16.76
CA PHE A 27 18.76 -12.65 -16.83
C PHE A 27 18.49 -13.35 -18.18
N CYS A 28 18.70 -12.67 -19.31
CA CYS A 28 18.42 -13.21 -20.64
C CYS A 28 19.66 -13.70 -21.41
N ARG A 29 20.86 -13.50 -20.87
CA ARG A 29 22.17 -13.88 -21.46
C ARG A 29 22.51 -13.25 -22.82
N LYS A 30 21.69 -12.30 -23.28
CA LYS A 30 21.93 -11.53 -24.52
C LYS A 30 23.04 -10.49 -24.33
N SER A 31 23.72 -10.15 -25.42
CA SER A 31 24.82 -9.18 -25.42
C SER A 31 24.30 -7.74 -25.59
N TYR A 32 25.14 -6.74 -25.32
CA TYR A 32 24.82 -5.32 -25.56
C TYR A 32 24.31 -5.04 -27.00
N ARG A 33 24.74 -5.81 -28.00
CA ARG A 33 24.29 -5.63 -29.39
C ARG A 33 22.84 -6.03 -29.61
N ASP A 34 22.35 -7.00 -28.84
CA ASP A 34 21.04 -7.60 -29.04
C ASP A 34 19.92 -6.87 -28.28
N VAL A 35 20.26 -6.25 -27.14
CA VAL A 35 19.30 -5.60 -26.22
C VAL A 35 19.63 -4.14 -25.92
N GLY A 36 20.70 -3.62 -26.50
CA GLY A 36 21.15 -2.25 -26.28
C GLY A 36 21.73 -2.03 -24.87
N PRO A 37 21.41 -0.89 -24.22
CA PRO A 37 22.05 -0.49 -22.98
C PRO A 37 21.82 -1.48 -21.84
N LEU A 38 22.90 -1.78 -21.12
CA LEU A 38 22.91 -2.62 -19.92
C LEU A 38 23.18 -1.75 -18.70
N VAL A 39 22.42 -2.00 -17.62
CA VAL A 39 22.63 -1.37 -16.32
C VAL A 39 23.58 -2.24 -15.50
N GLU A 40 24.69 -1.65 -15.02
CA GLU A 40 25.68 -2.32 -14.18
C GLU A 40 25.24 -2.32 -12.71
N GLY A 41 25.28 -3.48 -12.06
CA GLY A 41 25.02 -3.66 -10.63
C GLY A 41 26.28 -4.11 -9.86
N PRO A 42 26.20 -4.20 -8.51
CA PRO A 42 27.32 -4.70 -7.72
C PRO A 42 27.64 -6.16 -8.07
N GLY A 43 28.94 -6.49 -8.12
CA GLY A 43 29.42 -7.87 -8.37
C GLY A 43 29.38 -8.31 -9.84
N ASP A 44 29.70 -7.42 -10.79
CA ASP A 44 29.74 -7.71 -12.24
C ASP A 44 28.42 -8.27 -12.80
N VAL A 45 27.28 -7.85 -12.23
CA VAL A 45 25.94 -8.21 -12.70
C VAL A 45 25.43 -7.14 -13.66
N TYR A 46 24.82 -7.56 -14.76
CA TYR A 46 24.24 -6.65 -15.76
C TYR A 46 22.78 -7.01 -16.02
N ILE A 47 21.92 -6.01 -16.19
CA ILE A 47 20.51 -6.20 -16.58
C ILE A 47 20.15 -5.30 -17.76
N CYS A 48 19.41 -5.83 -18.74
CA CYS A 48 18.93 -5.06 -19.89
C CYS A 48 17.54 -4.45 -19.66
N GLY A 49 17.18 -3.46 -20.47
CA GLY A 49 15.86 -2.81 -20.42
C GLY A 49 14.69 -3.79 -20.55
N GLU A 50 14.75 -4.72 -21.50
CA GLU A 50 13.71 -5.75 -21.69
C GLU A 50 13.46 -6.57 -20.42
N CYS A 51 14.52 -6.96 -19.71
CA CYS A 51 14.41 -7.71 -18.46
C CYS A 51 13.87 -6.85 -17.32
N ILE A 52 14.20 -5.55 -17.27
CA ILE A 52 13.63 -4.62 -16.28
C ILE A 52 12.12 -4.52 -16.47
N GLU A 53 11.65 -4.32 -17.70
CA GLU A 53 10.22 -4.23 -18.01
C GLU A 53 9.49 -5.53 -17.66
N LEU A 54 10.07 -6.68 -18.02
CA LEU A 54 9.50 -7.99 -17.67
C LEU A 54 9.44 -8.20 -16.15
N CYS A 55 10.54 -7.93 -15.44
CA CYS A 55 10.57 -8.01 -13.98
C CYS A 55 9.54 -7.07 -13.34
N GLN A 56 9.39 -5.84 -13.87
CA GLN A 56 8.40 -4.89 -13.39
C GLN A 56 6.97 -5.40 -13.61
N SER A 57 6.66 -5.97 -14.78
CA SER A 57 5.37 -6.59 -15.06
C SER A 57 5.06 -7.75 -14.11
N ILE A 58 6.03 -8.62 -13.85
CA ILE A 58 5.89 -9.74 -12.90
C ILE A 58 5.62 -9.21 -11.49
N LEU A 59 6.37 -8.20 -11.05
CA LEU A 59 6.19 -7.57 -9.74
C LEU A 59 4.81 -6.90 -9.62
N ASP A 60 4.33 -6.25 -10.67
CA ASP A 60 3.02 -5.59 -10.67
C ASP A 60 1.87 -6.60 -10.71
N GLN A 61 2.04 -7.74 -11.39
CA GLN A 61 1.11 -8.86 -11.32
C GLN A 61 1.08 -9.49 -9.93
N GLU A 62 2.24 -9.69 -9.28
CA GLU A 62 2.31 -10.17 -7.90
C GLU A 62 1.68 -9.19 -6.91
N LYS A 63 1.90 -7.87 -7.06
CA LYS A 63 1.22 -6.84 -6.26
C LYS A 63 -0.30 -6.87 -6.43
N LYS A 64 -0.79 -7.11 -7.65
CA LYS A 64 -2.24 -7.27 -7.92
C LYS A 64 -2.78 -8.57 -7.32
N ARG A 65 -2.06 -9.69 -7.46
CA ARG A 65 -2.45 -11.03 -6.97
C ARG A 65 -2.45 -11.15 -5.46
N ARG A 66 -1.44 -10.61 -4.79
CA ARG A 66 -1.37 -10.59 -3.33
C ARG A 66 -2.46 -9.72 -2.71
N GLY A 67 -3.15 -8.94 -3.55
CA GLY A 67 -3.78 -7.71 -3.13
C GLY A 67 -2.66 -6.81 -2.63
N THR A 68 -2.58 -5.57 -3.11
CA THR A 68 -1.99 -4.57 -2.23
C THR A 68 -2.75 -4.72 -0.91
N SER A 69 -2.07 -5.07 0.18
CA SER A 69 -2.42 -4.47 1.46
C SER A 69 -2.18 -2.97 1.26
N LYS A 70 -3.04 -2.33 0.46
CA LYS A 70 -3.47 -1.00 0.78
C LYS A 70 -3.85 -1.19 2.23
N GLN A 71 -3.06 -0.61 3.12
CA GLN A 71 -3.53 -0.21 4.43
C GLN A 71 -4.95 0.28 4.14
N LEU A 72 -5.97 -0.55 4.43
CA LEU A 72 -7.32 -0.33 3.93
C LEU A 72 -7.81 1.06 4.39
N PHE A 73 -7.15 1.57 5.44
CA PHE A 73 -7.19 2.94 5.89
C PHE A 73 -5.78 3.40 6.26
N THR A 74 -5.29 4.49 5.65
CA THR A 74 -4.11 5.23 6.16
C THR A 74 -4.42 5.90 7.51
N SER A 75 -5.71 6.11 7.79
CA SER A 75 -6.23 6.62 9.05
C SER A 75 -7.65 6.07 9.27
N ILE A 76 -7.86 5.32 10.35
CA ILE A 76 -9.20 4.88 10.75
C ILE A 76 -9.94 6.11 11.28
N PRO A 77 -11.09 6.51 10.71
CA PRO A 77 -11.83 7.67 11.19
C PRO A 77 -12.25 7.49 12.65
N SER A 78 -12.21 8.59 13.39
CA SER A 78 -12.66 8.62 14.77
C SER A 78 -14.18 8.40 14.83
N PRO A 79 -14.72 7.87 15.95
CA PRO A 79 -16.15 7.69 16.10
C PRO A 79 -16.96 8.98 15.92
N ARG A 80 -16.38 10.15 16.25
CA ARG A 80 -17.04 11.45 16.07
C ARG A 80 -17.18 11.84 14.59
N GLU A 81 -16.16 11.58 13.79
CA GLU A 81 -16.20 11.82 12.34
C GLU A 81 -17.22 10.91 11.66
N ILE A 82 -17.28 9.63 12.07
CA ILE A 82 -18.28 8.68 11.54
C ILE A 82 -19.70 9.17 11.84
N VAL A 83 -19.96 9.62 13.08
CA VAL A 83 -21.27 10.17 13.45
C VAL A 83 -21.58 11.41 12.62
N GLY A 84 -20.63 12.34 12.47
CA GLY A 84 -20.83 13.55 11.65
C GLY A 84 -21.24 13.24 10.21
N HIS A 85 -20.61 12.25 9.57
CA HIS A 85 -21.02 11.82 8.24
C HIS A 85 -22.38 11.11 8.22
N LEU A 86 -22.73 10.36 9.26
CA LEU A 86 -24.06 9.74 9.35
C LEU A 86 -25.16 10.80 9.55
N ASP A 87 -24.86 11.90 10.24
CA ASP A 87 -25.80 13.00 10.50
C ASP A 87 -26.24 13.70 9.21
N GLU A 88 -25.38 13.75 8.18
CA GLU A 88 -25.70 14.32 6.87
C GLU A 88 -26.85 13.58 6.15
N TYR A 89 -27.06 12.28 6.46
CA TYR A 89 -28.04 11.43 5.75
C TYR A 89 -29.14 10.87 6.66
N VAL A 90 -28.88 10.70 7.96
CA VAL A 90 -29.81 10.10 8.91
C VAL A 90 -30.09 11.06 10.06
N ILE A 91 -31.30 11.62 10.02
CA ILE A 91 -31.77 12.58 11.03
C ILE A 91 -32.22 11.84 12.30
N GLY A 92 -31.71 12.29 13.46
CA GLY A 92 -31.96 11.64 14.76
C GLY A 92 -31.27 10.27 14.89
N GLN A 93 -31.79 9.37 15.72
CA GLN A 93 -31.17 8.06 15.98
C GLN A 93 -29.76 8.15 16.60
N GLU A 94 -29.53 9.15 17.46
CA GLU A 94 -28.22 9.45 18.07
C GLU A 94 -27.56 8.25 18.74
N HIS A 95 -28.35 7.47 19.47
CA HIS A 95 -27.85 6.28 20.14
C HIS A 95 -27.33 5.23 19.14
N ALA A 96 -28.09 4.95 18.08
CA ALA A 96 -27.69 3.99 17.06
C ALA A 96 -26.44 4.45 16.29
N LYS A 97 -26.36 5.73 15.92
CA LYS A 97 -25.19 6.31 15.25
C LYS A 97 -23.92 6.17 16.10
N ARG A 98 -24.01 6.46 17.41
CA ARG A 98 -22.89 6.31 18.34
C ARG A 98 -22.42 4.85 18.48
N VAL A 99 -23.36 3.92 18.63
CA VAL A 99 -23.04 2.49 18.75
C VAL A 99 -22.37 1.97 17.47
N LEU A 100 -22.92 2.31 16.30
CA LEU A 100 -22.34 1.94 15.00
C LEU A 100 -20.93 2.51 14.83
N ALA A 101 -20.74 3.79 15.14
CA ALA A 101 -19.44 4.45 15.00
C ALA A 101 -18.35 3.80 15.88
N VAL A 102 -18.67 3.48 17.14
CA VAL A 102 -17.72 2.81 18.04
C VAL A 102 -17.42 1.38 17.57
N ALA A 103 -18.46 0.62 17.22
CA ALA A 103 -18.29 -0.77 16.80
C ALA A 103 -17.44 -0.89 15.52
N VAL A 104 -17.66 0.00 14.55
CA VAL A 104 -16.87 0.06 13.31
C VAL A 104 -15.43 0.48 13.59
N HIS A 105 -15.23 1.54 14.38
CA HIS A 105 -13.89 2.00 14.73
C HIS A 105 -13.08 0.87 15.40
N SER A 106 -13.69 0.18 16.36
CA SER A 106 -13.09 -0.99 17.01
C SER A 106 -12.85 -2.14 16.05
N HIS A 107 -13.77 -2.39 15.12
CA HIS A 107 -13.62 -3.44 14.09
C HIS A 107 -12.37 -3.20 13.23
N TYR A 108 -12.17 -1.99 12.72
CA TYR A 108 -10.99 -1.68 11.92
C TYR A 108 -9.72 -1.66 12.74
N LYS A 109 -9.77 -1.13 13.97
CA LYS A 109 -8.60 -1.14 14.86
C LYS A 109 -8.11 -2.56 15.11
N ARG A 110 -9.04 -3.50 15.31
CA ARG A 110 -8.72 -4.92 15.42
C ARG A 110 -8.11 -5.51 14.15
N LEU A 111 -8.62 -5.15 12.97
CA LEU A 111 -8.03 -5.61 11.69
C LEU A 111 -6.61 -5.09 11.49
N THR A 112 -6.32 -3.85 11.89
CA THR A 112 -4.97 -3.25 11.80
C THR A 112 -3.99 -3.86 12.80
N LEU A 113 -4.47 -4.26 13.99
CA LEU A 113 -3.65 -4.93 15.00
C LEU A 113 -3.32 -6.41 14.67
N GLY A 114 -4.00 -6.98 13.68
CA GLY A 114 -3.87 -8.38 13.28
C GLY A 114 -2.56 -8.73 12.56
N SER A 115 -1.42 -8.60 13.25
CA SER A 115 -0.19 -9.38 13.02
C SER A 115 0.86 -9.29 14.13
N GLU A 116 0.66 -8.44 15.15
CA GLU A 116 1.64 -8.24 16.23
C GLU A 116 1.19 -9.03 17.46
N SER A 117 2.12 -9.78 18.04
CA SER A 117 1.97 -10.72 19.15
C SER A 117 1.43 -10.09 20.44
N SER A 118 0.11 -9.92 20.55
CA SER A 118 -0.55 -9.69 21.83
C SER A 118 -1.30 -10.95 22.25
N ASP A 119 -1.01 -11.46 23.45
CA ASP A 119 -1.73 -12.58 24.13
C ASP A 119 -3.23 -12.30 24.38
N VAL A 120 -3.74 -11.15 23.92
CA VAL A 120 -5.11 -10.70 24.12
C VAL A 120 -5.90 -10.85 22.82
N GLU A 121 -6.80 -11.83 22.81
CA GLU A 121 -7.76 -12.02 21.73
C GLU A 121 -8.89 -10.98 21.83
N VAL A 122 -9.13 -10.24 20.74
CA VAL A 122 -10.20 -9.24 20.67
C VAL A 122 -11.42 -9.83 19.95
N GLU A 123 -12.48 -10.11 20.71
CA GLU A 123 -13.72 -10.67 20.16
C GLU A 123 -14.44 -9.73 19.16
N LYS A 124 -15.24 -10.32 18.28
CA LYS A 124 -16.07 -9.57 17.31
C LYS A 124 -17.38 -9.16 17.98
N SER A 125 -17.62 -7.85 18.10
CA SER A 125 -18.93 -7.33 18.50
C SER A 125 -19.86 -7.22 17.29
N ASN A 126 -20.89 -8.07 17.23
CA ASN A 126 -22.00 -7.92 16.28
C ASN A 126 -23.05 -6.94 16.84
N ILE A 127 -23.84 -6.33 15.96
CA ILE A 127 -24.84 -5.33 16.33
C ILE A 127 -26.22 -5.82 15.89
N LEU A 128 -27.21 -5.70 16.79
CA LEU A 128 -28.62 -5.88 16.48
C LEU A 128 -29.31 -4.51 16.48
N LEU A 129 -29.91 -4.12 15.35
CA LEU A 129 -30.66 -2.86 15.23
C LEU A 129 -32.16 -3.12 15.40
N LEU A 130 -32.74 -2.62 16.50
CA LEU A 130 -34.17 -2.70 16.79
C LEU A 130 -34.83 -1.34 16.56
N GLY A 131 -36.03 -1.34 15.97
CA GLY A 131 -36.81 -0.13 15.77
C GLY A 131 -38.00 -0.35 14.82
N PRO A 132 -38.98 0.59 14.80
CA PRO A 132 -40.18 0.48 13.98
C PRO A 132 -39.85 0.44 12.48
N THR A 133 -40.83 0.07 11.66
CA THR A 133 -40.70 0.12 10.20
C THR A 133 -40.44 1.56 9.75
N GLY A 134 -39.61 1.74 8.72
CA GLY A 134 -39.31 3.07 8.15
C GLY A 134 -38.38 3.98 8.97
N CYS A 135 -37.88 3.59 10.13
CA CYS A 135 -37.01 4.47 10.96
C CYS A 135 -35.55 4.65 10.46
N GLY A 136 -35.21 4.11 9.28
CA GLY A 136 -33.88 4.31 8.69
C GLY A 136 -32.82 3.25 9.02
N LYS A 137 -33.17 2.09 9.58
CA LYS A 137 -32.21 0.98 9.86
C LYS A 137 -31.37 0.61 8.64
N THR A 138 -32.03 0.34 7.51
CA THR A 138 -31.35 -0.02 6.26
C THR A 138 -30.56 1.16 5.69
N LEU A 139 -31.04 2.39 5.88
CA LEU A 139 -30.35 3.60 5.42
C LEU A 139 -29.06 3.85 6.22
N LEU A 140 -29.07 3.62 7.54
CA LEU A 140 -27.88 3.66 8.39
C LEU A 140 -26.81 2.71 7.87
N ALA A 141 -27.16 1.44 7.64
CA ALA A 141 -26.21 0.44 7.16
C ALA A 141 -25.63 0.79 5.78
N LYS A 142 -26.48 1.21 4.82
CA LYS A 142 -26.04 1.63 3.48
C LYS A 142 -25.16 2.88 3.49
N THR A 143 -25.46 3.85 4.36
CA THR A 143 -24.68 5.08 4.48
C THR A 143 -23.33 4.81 5.12
N LEU A 144 -23.31 4.00 6.18
CA LEU A 144 -22.09 3.57 6.84
C LEU A 144 -21.12 2.88 5.87
N ALA A 145 -21.63 1.96 5.03
CA ALA A 145 -20.84 1.31 3.99
C ALA A 145 -20.23 2.29 2.97
N ARG A 146 -21.01 3.31 2.55
CA ARG A 146 -20.54 4.37 1.64
C ARG A 146 -19.46 5.23 2.28
N VAL A 147 -19.65 5.67 3.52
CA VAL A 147 -18.68 6.52 4.26
C VAL A 147 -17.34 5.80 4.42
N LEU A 148 -17.39 4.49 4.67
CA LEU A 148 -16.19 3.69 4.92
C LEU A 148 -15.57 3.09 3.66
N ASN A 149 -16.19 3.26 2.48
CA ASN A 149 -15.74 2.67 1.22
C ASN A 149 -15.43 1.17 1.31
N VAL A 150 -16.31 0.40 1.97
CA VAL A 150 -16.11 -1.04 2.15
C VAL A 150 -17.17 -1.89 1.46
N PRO A 151 -16.82 -3.14 1.07
CA PRO A 151 -17.80 -4.09 0.55
C PRO A 151 -18.95 -4.27 1.53
N PHE A 152 -20.18 -4.16 1.03
CA PHE A 152 -21.39 -4.28 1.81
C PHE A 152 -22.36 -5.24 1.14
N ALA A 153 -22.79 -6.24 1.89
CA ALA A 153 -23.78 -7.21 1.46
C ALA A 153 -25.05 -7.05 2.30
N ILE A 154 -26.20 -7.16 1.64
CA ILE A 154 -27.52 -7.19 2.28
C ILE A 154 -28.09 -8.58 2.01
N GLY A 155 -28.41 -9.31 3.07
CA GLY A 155 -29.25 -10.50 3.01
C GLY A 155 -30.60 -10.17 3.63
N ASP A 156 -31.67 -10.65 3.01
CA ASP A 156 -33.00 -10.70 3.62
C ASP A 156 -33.17 -12.11 4.24
N ALA A 157 -33.82 -12.20 5.39
CA ALA A 157 -33.95 -13.44 6.18
C ALA A 157 -35.35 -14.02 6.11
#